data_AF-A0A7W7PWD5-F1
#
_entry.id   AF-A0A7W7PWD5-F1
#
_cell.length_a   1.000
_cell.length_b   1.000
_cell.length_c   1.000
_cell.angle_alpha   90.00
_cell.angle_beta   90.00
_cell.angle_gamma   90.00
#
_symmetry.space_group_name_H-M   'P 1'
#
loop_
_entity.id
_entity.type
_entity.pdbx_description
1 polymer ?
#
loop_
_entity_poly.entity_id
_entity_poly.type
_entity_poly.pdbx_seq_one_letter_code
_entity_poly.pdbx_strand_id
1 'polypeptide(L)'
;MAVTTNPNLVRAVRTRAIADVVRTRATERPDVAAVLLQIAGFLDASATAFEAEEPDVVDGITLTNVLPFEASMPLVEARWLVEETPGTGLPADFTAYVLEPFSRRAMPTPPVKAFTAAGVGRRTRAAAVLAQLAEAHDALHAARGTEAVTACLQTALNLHDAYDRIMTAPAAPAAPARVAPAPAAPAPLDLTGLTPYTVSTLQLAEKEGFRLTDGGTYRGVRRIHLNAGGKHGTFGTIQIGKRSGKVLRAEVVQGNNGTPRRAQGASNVRLLLAATHVHSCPDGCTALFDCRR
;
A
#
# COMPACT_ATOMS: atom_id res chain seq x y z
N MET A 1 -26.83 -27.18 -30.43
CA MET A 1 -27.14 -27.36 -29.00
C MET A 1 -25.85 -27.23 -28.22
N ALA A 2 -25.68 -26.18 -27.42
CA ALA A 2 -24.58 -26.14 -26.46
C ALA A 2 -24.84 -27.24 -25.43
N VAL A 3 -23.91 -28.18 -25.26
CA VAL A 3 -23.96 -29.16 -24.18
C VAL A 3 -23.99 -28.35 -22.89
N THR A 4 -25.13 -28.36 -22.21
CA THR A 4 -25.34 -27.62 -20.97
C THR A 4 -24.55 -28.37 -19.91
N THR A 5 -23.33 -27.92 -19.61
CA THR A 5 -22.50 -28.55 -18.59
C THR A 5 -23.24 -28.46 -17.26
N ASN A 6 -23.51 -29.61 -16.62
CA ASN A 6 -24.17 -29.66 -15.31
C ASN A 6 -23.40 -28.73 -14.33
N PRO A 7 -24.05 -27.68 -13.79
CA PRO A 7 -23.40 -26.67 -12.96
C PRO A 7 -22.80 -27.26 -11.68
N ASN A 8 -23.42 -28.28 -11.09
CA ASN A 8 -22.91 -28.91 -9.89
C ASN A 8 -21.63 -29.68 -10.17
N LEU A 9 -21.50 -30.36 -11.32
CA LEU A 9 -20.24 -31.00 -11.71
C LEU A 9 -19.09 -29.99 -11.90
N VAL A 10 -19.37 -28.81 -12.45
CA VAL A 10 -18.36 -27.73 -12.55
C VAL A 10 -17.89 -27.28 -11.16
N ARG A 11 -18.82 -27.13 -10.21
CA ARG A 11 -18.50 -26.78 -8.81
C ARG A 11 -17.72 -27.89 -8.12
N ALA A 12 -18.09 -29.15 -8.31
CA ALA A 12 -17.37 -30.30 -7.76
C ALA A 12 -15.91 -30.31 -8.24
N VAL A 13 -15.67 -30.12 -9.53
CA VAL A 13 -14.31 -30.03 -10.11
C VAL A 13 -13.49 -28.91 -9.47
N ARG A 14 -14.04 -27.68 -9.38
CA ARG A 14 -13.34 -26.56 -8.74
C ARG A 14 -13.08 -26.83 -7.25
N THR A 15 -14.05 -27.42 -6.55
CA THR A 15 -13.94 -27.72 -5.12
C THR A 15 -12.83 -28.73 -4.84
N ARG A 16 -12.73 -29.81 -5.64
CA ARG A 16 -11.63 -30.78 -5.53
C ARG A 16 -10.27 -30.18 -5.82
N ALA A 17 -10.17 -29.39 -6.88
CA ALA A 17 -8.93 -28.71 -7.22
C ALA A 17 -8.42 -27.84 -6.06
N ILE A 18 -9.32 -27.13 -5.37
CA ILE A 18 -8.97 -26.36 -4.18
C ILE A 18 -8.56 -27.30 -3.03
N ALA A 19 -9.27 -28.40 -2.79
CA ALA A 19 -8.91 -29.38 -1.76
C ALA A 19 -7.48 -29.92 -1.97
N ASP A 20 -7.09 -30.23 -3.20
CA ASP A 20 -5.74 -30.71 -3.54
C ASP A 20 -4.66 -29.65 -3.29
N VAL A 21 -4.94 -28.40 -3.65
CA VAL A 21 -4.07 -27.26 -3.33
C VAL A 21 -3.87 -27.15 -1.81
N VAL A 22 -4.95 -27.26 -1.05
CA VAL A 22 -4.96 -27.16 0.41
C VAL A 22 -4.16 -28.29 1.05
N ARG A 23 -4.31 -29.54 0.57
CA ARG A 23 -3.49 -30.68 1.03
C ARG A 23 -2.01 -30.47 0.75
N THR A 24 -1.67 -29.99 -0.45
CA THR A 24 -0.28 -29.70 -0.83
C THR A 24 0.33 -28.71 0.16
N ARG A 25 -0.40 -27.62 0.47
CA ARG A 25 0.02 -26.62 1.46
C ARG A 25 0.14 -27.17 2.87
N ALA A 26 -0.71 -28.11 3.27
CA ALA A 26 -0.61 -28.74 4.58
C ALA A 26 0.74 -29.46 4.77
N THR A 27 1.35 -29.97 3.69
CA THR A 27 2.69 -30.57 3.76
C THR A 27 3.80 -29.52 3.90
N GLU A 28 3.61 -28.34 3.30
CA GLU A 28 4.57 -27.22 3.34
C GLU A 28 4.48 -26.40 4.64
N ARG A 29 3.36 -26.51 5.38
CA ARG A 29 3.01 -25.63 6.49
C ARG A 29 2.58 -26.39 7.74
N PRO A 30 3.53 -27.00 8.48
CA PRO A 30 3.23 -27.86 9.62
C PRO A 30 2.54 -27.12 10.77
N ASP A 31 2.70 -25.81 10.88
CA ASP A 31 2.08 -24.94 11.90
C ASP A 31 0.55 -24.86 11.78
N VAL A 32 0.01 -24.97 10.57
CA VAL A 32 -1.43 -24.89 10.27
C VAL A 32 -1.96 -26.14 9.55
N ALA A 33 -1.15 -27.20 9.45
CA ALA A 33 -1.46 -28.40 8.67
C ALA A 33 -2.77 -29.08 9.09
N ALA A 34 -3.03 -29.19 10.40
CA ALA A 34 -4.26 -29.82 10.90
C ALA A 34 -5.52 -29.07 10.42
N VAL A 35 -5.51 -27.73 10.48
CA VAL A 35 -6.62 -26.90 10.01
C VAL A 35 -6.77 -27.00 8.49
N LEU A 36 -5.67 -26.99 7.74
CA LEU A 36 -5.70 -27.16 6.28
C LEU A 36 -6.29 -28.53 5.89
N LEU A 37 -5.92 -29.60 6.57
CA LEU A 37 -6.50 -30.93 6.31
C LEU A 37 -8.00 -30.99 6.64
N GLN A 38 -8.43 -30.29 7.69
CA GLN A 38 -9.86 -30.17 8.01
C GLN A 38 -10.62 -29.39 6.93
N ILE A 39 -10.07 -28.28 6.45
CA ILE A 39 -10.61 -27.51 5.31
C ILE A 39 -10.73 -28.42 4.07
N ALA A 40 -9.69 -29.19 3.75
CA ALA A 40 -9.73 -30.13 2.63
C ALA A 40 -10.84 -31.18 2.77
N GLY A 41 -11.04 -31.72 3.98
CA GLY A 41 -12.14 -32.66 4.27
C GLY A 41 -13.53 -32.05 4.05
N PHE A 42 -13.75 -30.80 4.46
CA PHE A 42 -15.01 -30.10 4.16
C PHE A 42 -15.20 -29.85 2.66
N LEU A 43 -14.12 -29.54 1.94
CA LEU A 43 -14.17 -29.38 0.48
C LEU A 43 -14.50 -30.71 -0.22
N ASP A 44 -13.96 -31.85 0.24
CA ASP A 44 -14.34 -33.16 -0.30
C ASP A 44 -15.83 -33.45 -0.09
N ALA A 45 -16.33 -33.23 1.12
CA ALA A 45 -17.74 -33.43 1.44
C ALA A 45 -18.65 -32.59 0.53
N SER A 46 -18.29 -31.32 0.31
CA SER A 46 -19.00 -30.44 -0.61
C SER A 46 -18.93 -30.92 -2.06
N ALA A 47 -17.75 -31.35 -2.52
CA ALA A 47 -17.57 -31.88 -3.87
C ALA A 47 -18.41 -33.14 -4.12
N THR A 48 -18.46 -34.06 -3.15
CA THR A 48 -19.32 -35.25 -3.20
C THR A 48 -20.80 -34.87 -3.23
N ALA A 49 -21.24 -33.92 -2.41
CA ALA A 49 -22.62 -33.46 -2.42
C ALA A 49 -23.01 -32.82 -3.76
N PHE A 50 -22.12 -32.03 -4.38
CA PHE A 50 -22.35 -31.50 -5.73
C PHE A 50 -22.53 -32.60 -6.78
N GLU A 51 -21.81 -33.70 -6.70
CA GLU A 51 -21.96 -34.78 -7.67
C GLU A 51 -23.21 -35.63 -7.45
N ALA A 52 -23.65 -35.72 -6.21
CA ALA A 52 -24.82 -36.50 -5.83
C ALA A 52 -26.14 -35.81 -6.19
N GLU A 53 -26.15 -34.48 -6.29
CA GLU A 53 -27.35 -33.69 -6.55
C GLU A 53 -27.41 -33.19 -8.01
N GLU A 54 -28.50 -33.55 -8.69
CA GLU A 54 -28.86 -32.93 -9.96
C GLU A 54 -29.34 -31.48 -9.73
N PRO A 55 -29.05 -30.54 -10.64
CA PRO A 55 -29.53 -29.17 -10.49
C PRO A 55 -31.05 -29.09 -10.62
N ASP A 56 -31.67 -28.22 -9.84
CA ASP A 56 -33.12 -27.98 -9.91
C ASP A 56 -33.56 -27.54 -11.32
N VAL A 57 -34.73 -28.02 -11.73
CA VAL A 57 -35.36 -27.63 -13.00
C VAL A 57 -36.76 -27.11 -12.72
N VAL A 58 -37.02 -25.86 -13.14
CA VAL A 58 -38.34 -25.22 -13.02
C VAL A 58 -38.79 -24.80 -14.41
N ASP A 59 -39.96 -25.27 -14.85
CA ASP A 59 -40.52 -25.02 -16.19
C ASP A 59 -39.55 -25.35 -17.35
N GLY A 60 -38.75 -26.42 -17.17
CA GLY A 60 -37.75 -26.86 -18.15
C GLY A 60 -36.46 -26.02 -18.16
N ILE A 61 -36.32 -25.05 -17.26
CA ILE A 61 -35.12 -24.22 -17.10
C ILE A 61 -34.31 -24.75 -15.91
N THR A 62 -33.07 -25.13 -16.16
CA THR A 62 -32.11 -25.51 -15.11
C THR A 62 -31.72 -24.27 -14.29
N LEU A 63 -31.97 -24.31 -12.98
CA LEU A 63 -31.57 -23.26 -12.04
C LEU A 63 -30.08 -23.40 -11.73
N THR A 64 -29.26 -22.54 -12.33
CA THR A 64 -27.80 -22.61 -12.18
C THR A 64 -27.31 -21.95 -10.89
N ASN A 65 -28.09 -21.07 -10.27
CA ASN A 65 -27.71 -20.28 -9.11
C ASN A 65 -28.19 -20.86 -7.76
N VAL A 66 -28.83 -22.03 -7.75
CA VAL A 66 -29.18 -22.75 -6.53
C VAL A 66 -28.00 -23.58 -6.07
N LEU A 67 -27.75 -23.57 -4.76
CA LEU A 67 -26.68 -24.32 -4.13
C LEU A 67 -27.30 -25.47 -3.32
N PRO A 68 -26.96 -26.74 -3.62
CA PRO A 68 -27.27 -27.88 -2.77
C PRO A 68 -27.03 -27.60 -1.29
N PHE A 69 -28.02 -27.86 -0.44
CA PHE A 69 -27.89 -27.59 1.00
C PHE A 69 -26.72 -28.37 1.60
N GLU A 70 -26.61 -29.66 1.25
CA GLU A 70 -25.54 -30.56 1.70
C GLU A 70 -24.15 -30.12 1.22
N ALA A 71 -24.05 -29.45 0.06
CA ALA A 71 -22.78 -28.88 -0.39
C ALA A 71 -22.47 -27.52 0.28
N SER A 72 -23.49 -26.77 0.67
CA SER A 72 -23.37 -25.41 1.21
C SER A 72 -22.77 -25.38 2.62
N MET A 73 -23.20 -26.28 3.49
CA MET A 73 -22.76 -26.29 4.89
C MET A 73 -21.25 -26.55 5.01
N PRO A 74 -20.66 -27.58 4.37
CA PRO A 74 -19.21 -27.78 4.41
C PRO A 74 -18.42 -26.60 3.82
N LEU A 75 -18.92 -25.92 2.77
CA LEU A 75 -18.26 -24.72 2.24
C LEU A 75 -18.23 -23.58 3.25
N VAL A 76 -19.32 -23.39 4.01
CA VAL A 76 -19.39 -22.36 5.05
C VAL A 76 -18.41 -22.68 6.18
N GLU A 77 -18.37 -23.93 6.65
CA GLU A 77 -17.42 -24.38 7.69
C GLU A 77 -15.96 -24.21 7.24
N ALA A 78 -15.65 -24.60 5.99
CA ALA A 78 -14.32 -24.41 5.42
C ALA A 78 -13.92 -22.92 5.37
N ARG A 79 -14.87 -22.03 5.03
CA ARG A 79 -14.65 -20.58 5.04
C ARG A 79 -14.40 -20.05 6.44
N TRP A 80 -15.21 -20.46 7.43
CA TRP A 80 -15.04 -20.03 8.81
C TRP A 80 -13.67 -20.43 9.38
N LEU A 81 -13.19 -21.64 9.10
CA LEU A 81 -11.85 -22.05 9.53
C LEU A 81 -10.73 -21.17 8.95
N VAL A 82 -10.87 -20.72 7.69
CA VAL A 82 -9.92 -19.78 7.08
C VAL A 82 -9.96 -18.42 7.78
N GLU A 83 -11.14 -17.93 8.14
CA GLU A 83 -11.32 -16.66 8.85
C GLU A 83 -10.76 -16.72 10.29
N GLU A 84 -10.97 -17.83 11.00
CA GLU A 84 -10.51 -18.03 12.38
C GLU A 84 -9.03 -18.36 12.51
N THR A 85 -8.40 -18.83 11.43
CA THR A 85 -6.98 -19.22 11.41
C THR A 85 -6.18 -18.35 10.44
N PRO A 86 -5.80 -17.13 10.85
CA PRO A 86 -4.89 -16.30 10.07
C PRO A 86 -3.63 -17.06 9.71
N GLY A 87 -3.21 -16.94 8.45
CA GLY A 87 -2.02 -17.63 7.98
C GLY A 87 -2.30 -18.99 7.36
N THR A 88 -3.52 -19.40 7.02
CA THR A 88 -3.72 -20.54 6.09
C THR A 88 -3.19 -20.26 4.68
N GLY A 89 -3.00 -18.98 4.32
CA GLY A 89 -2.61 -18.54 2.97
C GLY A 89 -3.75 -18.63 1.95
N LEU A 90 -4.97 -18.94 2.39
CA LEU A 90 -6.18 -18.87 1.59
C LEU A 90 -6.86 -17.51 1.78
N PRO A 91 -7.46 -16.92 0.74
CA PRO A 91 -8.27 -15.72 0.91
C PRO A 91 -9.51 -16.02 1.77
N ALA A 92 -9.94 -15.06 2.59
CA ALA A 92 -11.08 -15.23 3.50
C ALA A 92 -12.36 -15.68 2.78
N ASP A 93 -12.58 -15.25 1.54
CA ASP A 93 -13.71 -15.61 0.71
C ASP A 93 -13.35 -16.58 -0.43
N PHE A 94 -12.36 -17.48 -0.22
CA PHE A 94 -11.90 -18.42 -1.25
C PHE A 94 -13.01 -19.30 -1.85
N THR A 95 -14.10 -19.56 -1.12
CA THR A 95 -15.25 -20.31 -1.64
C THR A 95 -15.95 -19.61 -2.82
N ALA A 96 -15.70 -18.31 -3.02
CA ALA A 96 -16.13 -17.60 -4.23
C ALA A 96 -15.52 -18.22 -5.51
N TYR A 97 -14.35 -18.86 -5.46
CA TYR A 97 -13.82 -19.60 -6.63
C TYR A 97 -14.72 -20.76 -7.05
N VAL A 98 -15.39 -21.41 -6.09
CA VAL A 98 -16.36 -22.49 -6.35
C VAL A 98 -17.67 -21.93 -6.90
N LEU A 99 -18.14 -20.82 -6.32
CA LEU A 99 -19.47 -20.27 -6.59
C LEU A 99 -19.53 -19.33 -7.80
N GLU A 100 -18.40 -18.74 -8.20
CA GLU A 100 -18.33 -17.70 -9.24
C GLU A 100 -19.05 -18.06 -10.54
N PRO A 101 -18.92 -19.28 -11.12
CA PRO A 101 -19.46 -19.57 -12.46
C PRO A 101 -20.97 -19.36 -12.60
N PHE A 102 -21.68 -19.27 -11.47
CA PHE A 102 -23.13 -19.18 -11.44
C PHE A 102 -23.68 -18.05 -10.54
N SER A 103 -22.91 -17.58 -9.57
CA SER A 103 -23.35 -16.51 -8.67
C SER A 103 -23.14 -15.10 -9.22
N ARG A 104 -22.39 -14.95 -10.33
CA ARG A 104 -21.89 -13.65 -10.85
C ARG A 104 -21.08 -12.86 -9.82
N ARG A 105 -20.72 -13.49 -8.69
CA ARG A 105 -19.90 -12.87 -7.67
C ARG A 105 -18.48 -12.78 -8.20
N ALA A 106 -17.89 -11.59 -8.10
CA ALA A 106 -16.49 -11.41 -8.48
C ALA A 106 -15.59 -12.37 -7.71
N MET A 107 -14.57 -12.90 -8.38
CA MET A 107 -13.54 -13.68 -7.72
C MET A 107 -12.82 -12.85 -6.65
N PRO A 108 -12.33 -13.51 -5.60
CA PRO A 108 -11.76 -12.83 -4.46
C PRO A 108 -10.47 -12.12 -4.88
N THR A 109 -10.40 -10.83 -4.56
CA THR A 109 -9.21 -9.99 -4.76
C THR A 109 -8.72 -9.51 -3.39
N PRO A 110 -7.40 -9.56 -3.11
CA PRO A 110 -6.89 -9.07 -1.85
C PRO A 110 -7.30 -7.61 -1.67
N PRO A 111 -7.71 -7.20 -0.45
CA PRO A 111 -8.12 -5.84 -0.23
C PRO A 111 -6.91 -4.93 -0.47
N VAL A 112 -7.13 -3.84 -1.21
CA VAL A 112 -6.14 -2.79 -1.42
C VAL A 112 -6.02 -1.96 -0.13
N LYS A 113 -5.61 -2.60 0.99
CA LYS A 113 -5.40 -1.90 2.25
C LYS A 113 -4.18 -0.99 2.08
N ALA A 114 -4.45 0.32 2.18
CA ALA A 114 -3.52 1.43 2.37
C ALA A 114 -2.06 1.10 2.04
N PHE A 115 -1.77 1.02 0.75
CA PHE A 115 -0.41 1.10 0.19
C PHE A 115 0.43 2.24 0.80
N THR A 116 -0.20 3.25 1.42
CA THR A 116 0.42 4.43 2.01
C THR A 116 1.47 4.13 3.07
N ALA A 117 1.34 3.05 3.85
CA ALA A 117 2.34 2.66 4.85
C ALA A 117 3.47 1.79 4.29
N ALA A 118 3.30 1.22 3.09
CA ALA A 118 4.26 0.32 2.47
C ALA A 118 5.29 1.11 1.65
N GLY A 119 6.59 0.79 1.83
CA GLY A 119 7.66 1.33 1.00
C GLY A 119 7.45 1.05 -0.49
N VAL A 120 7.98 1.90 -1.38
CA VAL A 120 7.74 1.85 -2.84
C VAL A 120 7.95 0.44 -3.42
N GLY A 121 9.04 -0.25 -3.06
CA GLY A 121 9.32 -1.59 -3.57
C GLY A 121 8.31 -2.68 -3.13
N ARG A 122 7.67 -2.53 -1.96
CA ARG A 122 6.59 -3.44 -1.54
C ARG A 122 5.33 -3.20 -2.37
N ARG A 123 4.99 -1.93 -2.62
CA ARG A 123 3.85 -1.55 -3.45
C ARG A 123 3.99 -2.08 -4.88
N THR A 124 5.15 -1.90 -5.50
CA THR A 124 5.40 -2.37 -6.86
C THR A 124 5.25 -3.89 -6.98
N ARG A 125 5.78 -4.65 -6.02
CA ARG A 125 5.62 -6.12 -6.01
C ARG A 125 4.18 -6.56 -5.79
N ALA A 126 3.48 -5.96 -4.83
CA ALA A 126 2.08 -6.25 -4.58
C ALA A 126 1.19 -5.92 -5.80
N ALA A 127 1.45 -4.79 -6.48
CA ALA A 127 0.74 -4.43 -7.72
C ALA A 127 0.99 -5.45 -8.85
N ALA A 128 2.23 -5.95 -9.00
CA ALA A 128 2.55 -7.00 -9.97
C ALA A 128 1.81 -8.31 -9.67
N VAL A 129 1.73 -8.71 -8.40
CA VAL A 129 0.96 -9.90 -7.99
C VAL A 129 -0.53 -9.73 -8.27
N LEU A 130 -1.11 -8.55 -8.02
CA LEU A 130 -2.52 -8.27 -8.32
C LEU A 130 -2.81 -8.32 -9.83
N ALA A 131 -1.89 -7.83 -10.67
CA ALA A 131 -2.02 -7.94 -12.12
C ALA A 131 -2.02 -9.41 -12.58
N GLN A 132 -1.06 -10.22 -12.08
CA GLN A 132 -1.02 -11.66 -12.37
C GLN A 132 -2.26 -12.39 -11.86
N LEU A 133 -2.83 -11.97 -10.73
CA LEU A 133 -4.05 -12.56 -10.20
C LEU A 133 -5.25 -12.30 -11.12
N ALA A 134 -5.36 -11.09 -11.67
CA ALA A 134 -6.39 -10.77 -12.66
C ALA A 134 -6.23 -11.63 -13.94
N GLU A 135 -5.00 -11.81 -14.43
CA GLU A 135 -4.72 -12.70 -15.57
C GLU A 135 -5.10 -14.16 -15.25
N ALA A 136 -4.81 -14.64 -14.04
CA ALA A 136 -5.19 -15.99 -13.60
C ALA A 136 -6.72 -16.15 -13.48
N HIS A 137 -7.44 -15.10 -13.09
CA HIS A 137 -8.90 -15.07 -13.08
C HIS A 137 -9.48 -15.17 -14.50
N ASP A 138 -8.97 -14.37 -15.44
CA ASP A 138 -9.36 -14.44 -16.84
C ASP A 138 -9.07 -15.83 -17.45
N ALA A 139 -7.90 -16.40 -17.14
CA ALA A 139 -7.54 -17.76 -17.56
C ALA A 139 -8.48 -18.81 -16.96
N LEU A 140 -8.88 -18.68 -15.69
CA LEU A 140 -9.83 -19.60 -15.05
C LEU A 140 -11.23 -19.54 -15.68
N HIS A 141 -11.70 -18.36 -16.10
CA HIS A 141 -12.96 -18.24 -16.86
C HIS A 141 -12.86 -18.89 -18.26
N ALA A 142 -11.69 -18.77 -18.90
CA ALA A 142 -11.42 -19.37 -20.20
C ALA A 142 -11.12 -20.88 -20.13
N ALA A 143 -10.70 -21.40 -18.97
CA ALA A 143 -10.28 -22.78 -18.79
C ALA A 143 -11.37 -23.78 -19.16
N ARG A 144 -10.98 -24.88 -19.80
CA ARG A 144 -11.84 -25.99 -20.18
C ARG A 144 -11.18 -27.29 -19.72
N GLY A 145 -11.98 -28.15 -19.09
CA GLY A 145 -11.49 -29.41 -18.52
C GLY A 145 -10.86 -29.25 -17.13
N THR A 146 -10.79 -30.37 -16.42
CA THR A 146 -10.36 -30.45 -15.02
C THR A 146 -8.92 -29.97 -14.82
N GLU A 147 -7.98 -30.42 -15.66
CA GLU A 147 -6.55 -30.09 -15.51
C GLU A 147 -6.28 -28.58 -15.61
N ALA A 148 -6.84 -27.92 -16.63
CA ALA A 148 -6.68 -26.48 -16.82
C ALA A 148 -7.30 -25.68 -15.67
N VAL A 149 -8.49 -26.09 -15.19
CA VAL A 149 -9.16 -25.48 -14.04
C VAL A 149 -8.30 -25.62 -12.78
N THR A 150 -7.74 -26.81 -12.52
CA THR A 150 -6.86 -27.06 -11.38
C THR A 150 -5.61 -26.19 -11.44
N ALA A 151 -4.93 -26.12 -12.59
CA ALA A 151 -3.74 -25.29 -12.76
C ALA A 151 -4.01 -23.79 -12.53
N CYS A 152 -5.14 -23.29 -13.03
CA CYS A 152 -5.53 -21.89 -12.83
C CYS A 152 -5.87 -21.59 -11.36
N LEU A 153 -6.60 -22.48 -10.69
CA LEU A 153 -6.93 -22.33 -9.27
C LEU A 153 -5.69 -22.38 -8.38
N GLN A 154 -4.78 -23.32 -8.64
CA GLN A 154 -3.49 -23.40 -7.95
C GLN A 154 -2.69 -22.10 -8.12
N THR A 155 -2.63 -21.57 -9.34
CA THR A 155 -1.95 -20.30 -9.64
C THR A 155 -2.59 -19.14 -8.87
N ALA A 156 -3.91 -18.99 -8.93
CA ALA A 156 -4.63 -17.91 -8.26
C ALA A 156 -4.44 -17.96 -6.74
N LEU A 157 -4.58 -19.14 -6.12
CA LEU A 157 -4.38 -19.30 -4.69
C LEU A 157 -2.93 -19.02 -4.27
N ASN A 158 -1.94 -19.42 -5.07
CA ASN A 158 -0.54 -19.13 -4.79
C ASN A 158 -0.22 -17.64 -4.87
N LEU A 159 -0.88 -16.91 -5.78
CA LEU A 159 -0.76 -15.45 -5.86
C LEU A 159 -1.38 -14.75 -4.64
N HIS A 160 -2.50 -15.25 -4.11
CA HIS A 160 -3.07 -14.78 -2.84
C HIS A 160 -2.07 -14.94 -1.68
N ASP A 161 -1.49 -16.13 -1.54
CA ASP A 161 -0.48 -16.39 -0.50
C ASP A 161 0.79 -15.52 -0.69
N ALA A 162 1.25 -15.33 -1.93
CA ALA A 162 2.36 -14.44 -2.22
C ALA A 162 2.05 -12.98 -1.85
N TYR A 163 0.83 -12.51 -2.13
CA TYR A 163 0.37 -11.18 -1.74
C TYR A 163 0.40 -11.02 -0.22
N ASP A 164 -0.18 -11.97 0.51
CA ASP A 164 -0.21 -11.93 1.97
C ASP A 164 1.20 -11.93 2.56
N ARG A 165 2.12 -12.75 2.04
CA ARG A 165 3.54 -12.72 2.45
C ARG A 165 4.19 -11.38 2.19
N ILE A 166 3.94 -10.75 1.05
CA ILE A 166 4.48 -9.40 0.75
C ILE A 166 3.96 -8.36 1.75
N MET A 167 2.68 -8.45 2.11
CA MET A 167 2.03 -7.46 2.97
C MET A 167 2.35 -7.64 4.46
N THR A 168 2.45 -8.89 4.92
CA THR A 168 2.75 -9.27 6.31
C THR A 168 4.23 -9.34 6.62
N ALA A 169 5.11 -9.46 5.62
CA ALA A 169 6.54 -9.46 5.85
C ALA A 169 6.95 -8.26 6.71
N PRO A 170 7.80 -8.46 7.73
CA PRO A 170 8.34 -7.34 8.50
C PRO A 170 9.01 -6.36 7.52
N ALA A 171 8.92 -5.07 7.81
CA ALA A 171 9.72 -4.11 7.05
C ALA A 171 11.16 -4.58 7.15
N ALA A 172 11.78 -4.90 6.00
CA ALA A 172 13.19 -5.25 5.99
C ALA A 172 13.91 -4.15 6.76
N PRO A 173 14.80 -4.49 7.72
CA PRO A 173 15.54 -3.48 8.46
C PRO A 173 16.12 -2.54 7.42
N ALA A 174 15.81 -1.25 7.54
CA ALA A 174 16.35 -0.25 6.63
C ALA A 174 17.85 -0.54 6.58
N ALA A 175 18.37 -0.89 5.39
CA ALA A 175 19.79 -1.11 5.22
C ALA A 175 20.48 0.04 5.94
N PRO A 176 21.43 -0.24 6.87
CA PRO A 176 22.00 0.80 7.71
C PRO A 176 22.36 1.93 6.76
N ALA A 177 21.70 3.06 6.93
CA ALA A 177 21.92 4.20 6.07
C ALA A 177 23.44 4.34 6.06
N ARG A 178 24.07 4.21 4.88
CA ARG A 178 25.49 4.52 4.75
C ARG A 178 25.61 5.85 5.45
N VAL A 179 26.25 5.86 6.62
CA VAL A 179 26.44 7.09 7.39
C VAL A 179 27.33 7.89 6.47
N ALA A 180 26.71 8.75 5.67
CA ALA A 180 27.43 9.76 4.95
C ALA A 180 28.23 10.47 6.04
N PRO A 181 29.56 10.65 5.86
CA PRO A 181 30.35 11.37 6.84
C PRO A 181 29.61 12.65 7.18
N ALA A 182 29.44 12.90 8.48
CA ALA A 182 28.68 14.04 8.98
C ALA A 182 29.03 15.25 8.12
N PRO A 183 28.05 15.88 7.44
CA PRO A 183 28.35 16.98 6.54
C PRO A 183 29.17 18.00 7.32
N ALA A 184 30.34 18.35 6.79
CA ALA A 184 31.19 19.38 7.36
C ALA A 184 30.31 20.58 7.72
N ALA A 185 30.53 21.17 8.89
CA ALA A 185 29.77 22.32 9.35
C ALA A 185 29.60 23.32 8.19
N PRO A 186 28.37 23.73 7.85
CA PRO A 186 28.14 24.58 6.70
C PRO A 186 29.00 25.83 6.82
N ALA A 187 29.70 26.17 5.74
CA ALA A 187 30.55 27.35 5.71
C ALA A 187 29.74 28.59 6.15
N PRO A 188 30.32 29.51 6.94
CA PRO A 188 29.66 30.74 7.35
C PRO A 188 29.06 31.47 6.14
N LEU A 189 27.85 32.01 6.31
CA LEU A 189 27.19 32.75 5.24
C LEU A 189 28.02 33.99 4.88
N ASP A 190 28.43 34.14 3.63
CA ASP A 190 29.12 35.35 3.17
C ASP A 190 28.13 36.54 3.24
N LEU A 191 28.41 37.54 4.09
CA LEU A 191 27.56 38.73 4.23
C LEU A 191 28.01 39.92 3.38
N THR A 192 29.03 39.72 2.53
CA THR A 192 29.60 40.78 1.69
C THR A 192 28.56 41.34 0.71
N GLY A 193 28.52 42.66 0.59
CA GLY A 193 27.59 43.36 -0.31
C GLY A 193 26.14 43.42 0.16
N LEU A 194 25.85 42.96 1.39
CA LEU A 194 24.53 43.11 2.01
C LEU A 194 24.40 44.45 2.74
N THR A 195 23.22 45.05 2.70
CA THR A 195 22.94 46.25 3.52
C THR A 195 22.86 45.87 5.01
N PRO A 196 23.14 46.78 5.95
CA PRO A 196 22.95 46.53 7.39
C PRO A 196 21.55 46.04 7.74
N TYR A 197 20.53 46.56 7.03
CA TYR A 197 19.14 46.15 7.22
C TYR A 197 18.89 44.70 6.79
N THR A 198 19.51 44.27 5.68
CA THR A 198 19.45 42.88 5.23
C THR A 198 20.15 41.96 6.22
N VAL A 199 21.34 42.33 6.72
CA VAL A 199 22.06 41.55 7.74
C VAL A 199 21.20 41.39 8.99
N SER A 200 20.58 42.47 9.49
CA SER A 200 19.68 42.39 10.65
C SER A 200 18.44 41.52 10.40
N THR A 201 17.97 41.42 9.15
CA THR A 201 16.85 40.53 8.79
C THR A 201 17.28 39.06 8.80
N LEU A 202 18.51 38.75 8.38
CA LEU A 202 19.08 37.40 8.45
C LEU A 202 19.31 36.97 9.90
N GLN A 203 19.88 37.85 10.72
CA GLN A 203 20.07 37.62 12.15
C GLN A 203 18.73 37.40 12.88
N LEU A 204 17.67 38.11 12.47
CA LEU A 204 16.32 37.86 13.00
C LEU A 204 15.87 36.44 12.65
N ALA A 205 16.05 35.99 11.40
CA ALA A 205 15.69 34.62 11.03
C ALA A 205 16.47 33.57 11.86
N GLU A 206 17.77 33.77 12.09
CA GLU A 206 18.56 32.89 12.97
C GLU A 206 18.06 32.90 14.41
N LYS A 207 17.74 34.07 14.95
CA LYS A 207 17.16 34.24 16.29
C LYS A 207 15.83 33.48 16.43
N GLU A 208 15.00 33.51 15.40
CA GLU A 208 13.74 32.74 15.39
C GLU A 208 13.96 31.22 15.20
N GLY A 209 15.21 30.76 14.98
CA GLY A 209 15.56 29.35 14.94
C GLY A 209 15.74 28.76 13.54
N PHE A 210 15.80 29.62 12.50
CA PHE A 210 16.17 29.16 11.17
C PHE A 210 17.69 28.96 11.03
N ARG A 211 18.09 27.87 10.38
CA ARG A 211 19.44 27.69 9.86
C ARG A 211 19.49 28.28 8.45
N LEU A 212 20.42 29.22 8.25
CA LEU A 212 20.60 29.88 6.97
C LEU A 212 21.63 29.14 6.12
N THR A 213 21.30 28.88 4.86
CA THR A 213 22.26 28.34 3.90
C THR A 213 22.21 29.11 2.58
N ASP A 214 23.35 29.28 1.93
CA ASP A 214 23.39 29.95 0.63
C ASP A 214 22.76 29.03 -0.43
N GLY A 215 21.72 29.53 -1.10
CA GLY A 215 21.05 28.89 -2.23
C GLY A 215 21.61 29.30 -3.59
N GLY A 216 22.72 30.03 -3.59
CA GLY A 216 23.36 30.56 -4.79
C GLY A 216 22.68 31.81 -5.33
N THR A 217 23.13 32.21 -6.51
CA THR A 217 22.64 33.42 -7.19
C THR A 217 22.09 33.07 -8.56
N TYR A 218 20.87 33.51 -8.85
CA TYR A 218 20.21 33.29 -10.14
C TYR A 218 19.56 34.59 -10.62
N ARG A 219 19.81 34.97 -11.89
CA ARG A 219 19.27 36.20 -12.53
C ARG A 219 19.41 37.46 -11.66
N GLY A 220 20.58 37.64 -11.05
CA GLY A 220 20.86 38.82 -10.20
C GLY A 220 20.17 38.80 -8.83
N VAL A 221 19.58 37.68 -8.42
CA VAL A 221 18.98 37.49 -7.11
C VAL A 221 19.73 36.40 -6.36
N ARG A 222 20.30 36.74 -5.21
CA ARG A 222 20.87 35.79 -4.25
C ARG A 222 19.75 35.19 -3.41
N ARG A 223 19.78 33.87 -3.22
CA ARG A 223 18.76 33.15 -2.42
C ARG A 223 19.41 32.64 -1.16
N ILE A 224 18.79 32.91 -0.03
CA ILE A 224 19.15 32.31 1.27
C ILE A 224 18.05 31.32 1.62
N HIS A 225 18.40 30.06 1.81
CA HIS A 225 17.47 29.05 2.31
C HIS A 225 17.31 29.17 3.82
N LEU A 226 16.07 29.03 4.27
CA LEU A 226 15.69 28.99 5.69
C LEU A 226 15.30 27.56 6.01
N ASN A 227 15.93 26.94 7.01
CA ASN A 227 15.60 25.58 7.43
C ASN A 227 15.53 25.50 8.96
N ALA A 228 14.36 25.19 9.51
CA ALA A 228 14.25 24.73 10.89
C ALA A 228 14.67 23.26 10.98
N GLY A 229 15.19 22.84 12.14
CA GLY A 229 15.62 21.45 12.34
C GLY A 229 14.49 20.42 12.15
N GLY A 230 14.86 19.24 11.65
CA GLY A 230 13.96 18.08 11.53
C GLY A 230 13.20 17.99 10.19
N LYS A 231 12.62 16.81 9.93
CA LYS A 231 11.94 16.47 8.65
C LYS A 231 10.65 17.26 8.39
N HIS A 232 10.01 17.75 9.44
CA HIS A 232 8.76 18.53 9.39
C HIS A 232 8.98 19.97 9.84
N GLY A 233 10.22 20.45 9.82
CA GLY A 233 10.55 21.79 10.25
C GLY A 233 9.95 22.87 9.34
N THR A 234 9.84 24.10 9.84
CA THR A 234 9.54 25.26 8.99
C THR A 234 10.70 25.50 8.01
N PHE A 235 10.40 25.65 6.72
CA PHE A 235 11.42 25.95 5.70
C PHE A 235 11.00 27.10 4.79
N GLY A 236 11.94 27.68 4.06
CA GLY A 236 11.65 28.84 3.23
C GLY A 236 12.83 29.39 2.45
N THR A 237 12.63 30.54 1.84
CA THR A 237 13.69 31.29 1.16
C THR A 237 13.56 32.80 1.39
N ILE A 238 14.69 33.48 1.50
CA ILE A 238 14.81 34.94 1.41
C ILE A 238 15.54 35.25 0.10
N GLN A 239 15.00 36.19 -0.67
CA GLN A 239 15.61 36.66 -1.90
C GLN A 239 16.19 38.05 -1.72
N ILE A 240 17.44 38.22 -2.12
CA ILE A 240 18.23 39.44 -1.96
C ILE A 240 18.72 39.88 -3.33
N GLY A 241 18.56 41.16 -3.67
CA GLY A 241 19.08 41.71 -4.92
C GLY A 241 20.61 41.74 -4.91
N LYS A 242 21.27 41.09 -5.87
CA LYS A 242 22.74 40.99 -5.93
C LYS A 242 23.42 42.37 -5.96
N ARG A 243 22.87 43.31 -6.73
CA ARG A 243 23.42 44.66 -6.86
C ARG A 243 23.06 45.59 -5.72
N SER A 244 21.85 45.46 -5.19
CA SER A 244 21.33 46.38 -4.16
C SER A 244 21.67 45.93 -2.74
N GLY A 245 21.97 44.64 -2.54
CA GLY A 245 22.13 44.05 -1.21
C GLY A 245 20.84 44.05 -0.38
N LYS A 246 19.69 44.40 -0.97
CA LYS A 246 18.39 44.57 -0.28
C LYS A 246 17.55 43.31 -0.37
N VAL A 247 16.82 43.01 0.71
CA VAL A 247 15.77 41.99 0.72
C VAL A 247 14.63 42.39 -0.24
N LEU A 248 14.32 41.48 -1.16
CA LEU A 248 13.26 41.66 -2.16
C LEU A 248 11.96 40.99 -1.73
N ARG A 249 12.05 39.71 -1.32
CA ARG A 249 10.90 38.91 -0.89
C ARG A 249 11.34 37.74 -0.02
N ALA A 250 10.40 37.20 0.75
CA ALA A 250 10.56 35.94 1.44
C ALA A 250 9.33 35.05 1.26
N GLU A 251 9.56 33.75 1.32
CA GLU A 251 8.53 32.72 1.34
C GLU A 251 8.86 31.73 2.45
N VAL A 252 7.88 31.43 3.31
CA VAL A 252 8.03 30.52 4.44
C VAL A 252 6.87 29.53 4.46
N VAL A 253 7.18 28.26 4.69
CA VAL A 253 6.26 27.13 4.70
C VAL A 253 6.42 26.40 6.04
N GLN A 254 5.33 26.19 6.77
CA GLN A 254 5.34 25.45 8.03
C GLN A 254 5.09 23.96 7.78
N GLY A 255 6.12 23.13 7.90
CA GLY A 255 6.02 21.67 7.76
C GLY A 255 5.72 21.18 6.35
N ASN A 256 5.65 19.85 6.22
CA ASN A 256 5.30 19.20 4.96
C ASN A 256 3.79 19.41 4.74
N ASN A 257 3.43 20.23 3.75
CA ASN A 257 2.06 20.65 3.37
C ASN A 257 1.53 21.95 3.99
N GLY A 258 2.38 22.74 4.67
CA GLY A 258 1.96 24.08 5.11
C GLY A 258 1.59 24.99 3.94
N THR A 259 0.62 25.89 4.14
CA THR A 259 0.32 26.93 3.14
C THR A 259 1.48 27.93 3.09
N PRO A 260 2.08 28.20 1.91
CA PRO A 260 3.17 29.16 1.80
C PRO A 260 2.73 30.58 2.19
N ARG A 261 3.46 31.20 3.12
CA ARG A 261 3.30 32.61 3.49
C ARG A 261 4.38 33.42 2.80
N ARG A 262 3.97 34.50 2.11
CA ARG A 262 4.86 35.34 1.30
C ARG A 262 4.84 36.77 1.77
N ALA A 263 6.00 37.43 1.72
CA ALA A 263 6.13 38.86 1.97
C ALA A 263 7.09 39.50 0.96
N GLN A 264 6.83 40.75 0.60
CA GLN A 264 7.67 41.54 -0.31
C GLN A 264 8.14 42.82 0.37
N GLY A 265 9.39 43.20 0.11
CA GLY A 265 10.06 44.32 0.75
C GLY A 265 10.57 43.98 2.16
N ALA A 266 11.65 44.65 2.56
CA ALA A 266 12.42 44.28 3.73
C ALA A 266 11.61 44.36 5.05
N SER A 267 10.77 45.40 5.23
CA SER A 267 9.94 45.56 6.44
C SER A 267 8.91 44.44 6.59
N ASN A 268 8.19 44.09 5.51
CA ASN A 268 7.18 43.03 5.54
C ASN A 268 7.83 41.66 5.72
N VAL A 269 9.03 41.44 5.17
CA VAL A 269 9.78 40.21 5.39
C VAL A 269 10.15 40.04 6.86
N ARG A 270 10.59 41.11 7.55
CA ARG A 270 10.83 41.04 9.01
C ARG A 270 9.56 40.73 9.79
N LEU A 271 8.44 41.37 9.45
CA LEU A 271 7.14 41.08 10.08
C LEU A 271 6.73 39.62 9.86
N LEU A 272 6.92 39.08 8.66
CA LEU A 272 6.65 37.67 8.37
C LEU A 272 7.53 36.75 9.23
N LEU A 273 8.84 37.00 9.31
CA LEU A 273 9.77 36.18 10.07
C LEU A 273 9.44 36.22 11.57
N ALA A 274 9.23 37.41 12.14
CA ALA A 274 8.86 37.57 13.55
C ALA A 274 7.50 36.96 13.91
N ALA A 275 6.54 36.96 12.97
CA ALA A 275 5.22 36.34 13.17
C ALA A 275 5.20 34.85 12.81
N THR A 276 6.33 34.26 12.40
CA THR A 276 6.41 32.84 12.08
C THR A 276 6.86 32.08 13.32
N HIS A 277 5.97 31.24 13.85
CA HIS A 277 6.38 30.23 14.80
C HIS A 277 7.24 29.19 14.08
N VAL A 278 8.52 29.14 14.39
CA VAL A 278 9.45 28.15 13.84
C VAL A 278 9.18 26.83 14.54
N HIS A 279 8.77 25.83 13.76
CA HIS A 279 8.59 24.49 14.27
C HIS A 279 9.87 23.69 13.98
N SER A 280 10.46 23.13 15.01
CA SER A 280 11.53 22.13 14.91
C SER A 280 10.95 20.77 15.28
N CYS A 281 11.09 19.79 14.39
CA CYS A 281 10.73 18.40 14.68
C CYS A 281 11.95 17.75 15.35
N PRO A 282 11.76 17.02 16.48
CA PRO A 282 12.88 16.40 17.19
C PRO A 282 13.60 15.39 16.29
N ASP A 283 14.88 15.14 16.55
CA ASP A 283 15.63 14.15 15.79
C ASP A 283 14.99 12.75 15.97
N GLY A 284 14.82 12.01 14.87
CA GLY A 284 14.17 10.68 14.87
C GLY A 284 12.64 10.68 14.80
N CYS A 285 12.03 11.85 14.64
CA CYS A 285 10.60 12.07 14.48
C CYS A 285 10.00 11.31 13.26
N THR A 286 9.08 10.37 13.54
CA THR A 286 8.45 9.44 12.57
C THR A 286 7.05 9.87 12.11
N ALA A 287 6.54 11.00 12.60
CA ALA A 287 5.22 11.49 12.22
C ALA A 287 5.10 11.67 10.70
N LEU A 288 3.91 11.45 10.14
CA LEU A 288 3.70 11.52 8.69
C LEU A 288 3.46 12.95 8.18
N PHE A 289 2.80 13.80 8.99
CA PHE A 289 2.32 15.10 8.54
C PHE A 289 2.67 16.26 9.49
N ASP A 290 2.52 16.07 10.80
CA ASP A 290 2.84 17.09 11.81
C ASP A 290 3.35 16.42 13.10
N CYS A 291 4.23 17.10 13.82
CA CYS A 291 4.85 16.64 15.06
C CYS A 291 4.23 17.31 16.28
N ARG A 292 3.28 18.23 16.06
CA ARG A 292 2.42 18.78 17.10
C ARG A 292 1.54 17.66 17.64
N ARG A 293 1.77 17.27 18.90
CA ARG A 293 0.75 16.61 19.72
C ARG A 293 -0.33 17.63 20.08
#